data_AF-A0A7J9PUS1-F1
#
_entry.id   AF-A0A7J9PUS1-F1
#
_cell.length_a   1.000
_cell.length_b   1.000
_cell.length_c   1.000
_cell.angle_alpha   90.00
_cell.angle_beta   90.00
_cell.angle_gamma   90.00
#
_symmetry.space_group_name_H-M   'P 1'
#
loop_
_entity.id
_entity.type
_entity.pdbx_description
1 polymer ?
#
loop_
_entity_poly.entity_id
_entity_poly.type
_entity_poly.pdbx_seq_one_letter_code
_entity_poly.pdbx_strand_id
1 'polypeptide(L)'
;MLKRKGGRKMLNKKILIGVVIAIVAVLVGASLFVVLQAPEKAPVGAVYGVEMICSENSKTAATGDIATYTITVKNTGSTKDTITVSKSGPTVSDWVVGELNTPSVVLNAGES
;
A
#
# COMPACT_ATOMS: atom_id res chain seq x y z
N MET A 1 -30.36 -40.52 27.45
CA MET A 1 -29.09 -39.81 27.75
C MET A 1 -28.54 -39.16 26.49
N LEU A 2 -28.13 -37.88 26.60
CA LEU A 2 -27.30 -36.98 25.77
C LEU A 2 -27.65 -36.58 24.29
N LYS A 3 -27.81 -35.26 24.12
CA LYS A 3 -27.86 -34.42 22.89
C LYS A 3 -26.47 -34.23 22.23
N ARG A 4 -26.41 -33.84 20.93
CA ARG A 4 -25.94 -32.51 20.43
C ARG A 4 -25.82 -32.40 18.89
N LYS A 5 -26.25 -31.22 18.37
CA LYS A 5 -26.15 -30.67 16.99
C LYS A 5 -24.69 -30.45 16.54
N GLY A 6 -24.43 -30.42 15.23
CA GLY A 6 -23.22 -29.80 14.66
C GLY A 6 -23.14 -29.80 13.14
N GLY A 7 -23.63 -28.73 12.50
CA GLY A 7 -23.52 -28.53 11.05
C GLY A 7 -22.07 -28.23 10.61
N ARG A 8 -21.64 -28.88 9.52
CA ARG A 8 -20.32 -28.62 8.90
C ARG A 8 -20.38 -27.30 8.12
N LYS A 9 -19.78 -26.24 8.66
CA LYS A 9 -19.55 -24.99 7.94
C LYS A 9 -18.61 -25.24 6.76
N MET A 10 -18.98 -24.68 5.61
CA MET A 10 -18.26 -24.76 4.34
C MET A 10 -16.81 -24.26 4.44
N LEU A 11 -15.86 -25.07 3.98
CA LEU A 11 -14.44 -24.75 3.90
C LEU A 11 -14.18 -23.98 2.59
N ASN A 12 -13.94 -22.68 2.68
CA ASN A 12 -13.62 -21.83 1.53
C ASN A 12 -12.28 -22.28 0.88
N LYS A 13 -12.37 -22.86 -0.32
CA LYS A 13 -11.33 -23.55 -1.10
C LYS A 13 -10.15 -22.66 -1.59
N LYS A 14 -9.93 -21.47 -1.02
CA LYS A 14 -8.91 -20.50 -1.50
C LYS A 14 -7.68 -20.34 -0.59
N ILE A 15 -7.65 -21.01 0.57
CA ILE A 15 -6.55 -20.84 1.57
C ILE A 15 -5.45 -21.92 1.43
N LEU A 16 -5.57 -22.88 0.51
CA LEU A 16 -4.72 -24.08 0.51
C LEU A 16 -3.41 -24.00 -0.31
N ILE A 17 -3.23 -22.99 -1.17
CA ILE A 17 -2.08 -22.95 -2.11
C ILE A 17 -0.88 -22.20 -1.51
N GLY A 18 -1.10 -21.18 -0.66
CA GLY A 18 -0.01 -20.41 -0.03
C GLY A 18 0.70 -21.12 1.12
N VAL A 19 0.07 -22.14 1.73
CA VAL A 19 0.56 -22.83 2.94
C VAL A 19 1.60 -23.91 2.62
N VAL A 20 1.59 -24.48 1.40
CA VAL A 20 2.45 -25.61 1.03
C VAL A 20 3.88 -25.19 0.69
N ILE A 21 4.11 -23.94 0.26
CA ILE A 21 5.43 -23.47 -0.18
C ILE A 21 6.38 -23.16 1.00
N ALA A 22 5.84 -22.91 2.20
CA ALA A 22 6.64 -22.49 3.36
C ALA A 22 7.40 -23.62 4.09
N ILE A 23 7.22 -24.90 3.72
CA ILE A 23 7.68 -26.04 4.53
C ILE A 23 9.17 -26.42 4.30
N VAL A 24 9.88 -25.88 3.31
CA VAL A 24 11.12 -26.55 2.84
C VAL A 24 12.47 -26.01 3.36
N ALA A 25 12.60 -24.90 4.10
CA ALA A 25 13.93 -24.59 4.68
C ALA A 25 13.92 -23.66 5.90
N VAL A 26 13.93 -24.25 7.10
CA VAL A 26 14.52 -23.62 8.29
C VAL A 26 15.41 -24.65 8.98
N LEU A 27 16.69 -24.65 8.61
CA LEU A 27 17.75 -25.24 9.43
C LEU A 27 18.55 -24.07 10.03
N VAL A 28 18.73 -24.14 11.35
CA VAL A 28 19.46 -23.22 12.23
C VAL A 28 18.66 -22.04 12.80
N GLY A 29 18.01 -22.29 13.94
CA GLY A 29 18.13 -21.42 15.11
C GLY A 29 17.39 -20.08 15.15
N ALA A 30 16.57 -19.72 14.17
CA ALA A 30 15.68 -18.57 14.26
C ALA A 30 14.22 -19.02 14.16
N SER A 31 13.46 -18.85 15.24
CA SER A 31 12.00 -18.97 15.18
C SER A 31 11.48 -17.88 14.24
N LEU A 32 11.04 -18.26 13.04
CA LEU A 32 10.40 -17.37 12.09
C LEU A 32 8.96 -17.11 12.54
N PHE A 33 8.71 -15.96 13.17
CA PHE A 33 7.36 -15.48 13.44
C PHE A 33 6.78 -14.85 12.18
N VAL A 34 5.92 -15.58 11.46
CA VAL A 34 5.10 -15.00 10.40
C VAL A 34 3.78 -14.52 11.02
N VAL A 35 3.65 -13.21 11.25
CA VAL A 35 2.37 -12.61 11.65
C VAL A 35 1.54 -12.35 10.39
N LEU A 36 0.56 -13.22 10.10
CA LEU A 36 -0.43 -12.97 9.07
C LEU A 36 -1.46 -11.96 9.61
N GLN A 37 -1.20 -10.66 9.43
CA GLN A 37 -2.21 -9.64 9.71
C GLN A 37 -3.30 -9.72 8.61
N ALA A 38 -4.56 -9.91 9.02
CA ALA A 38 -5.69 -9.72 8.11
C ALA A 38 -5.71 -8.24 7.65
N PRO A 39 -6.20 -7.92 6.43
CA PRO A 39 -6.41 -6.53 6.08
C PRO A 39 -7.33 -5.91 7.13
N GLU A 40 -6.86 -4.84 7.78
CA GLU A 40 -7.62 -4.11 8.78
C GLU A 40 -8.94 -3.70 8.12
N LYS A 41 -10.05 -4.31 8.56
CA LYS A 41 -11.36 -4.01 7.99
C LYS A 41 -11.64 -2.54 8.23
N ALA A 42 -11.91 -1.77 7.16
CA ALA A 42 -12.22 -0.36 7.26
C ALA A 42 -13.33 -0.10 8.31
N PRO A 43 -13.18 0.93 9.16
CA PRO A 43 -14.18 1.25 10.17
C PRO A 43 -15.52 1.65 9.51
N VAL A 44 -16.63 1.28 10.14
CA VAL A 44 -17.96 1.66 9.66
C VAL A 44 -18.10 3.18 9.78
N GLY A 45 -18.34 3.87 8.66
CA GLY A 45 -18.40 5.33 8.60
C GLY A 45 -17.06 6.03 8.35
N ALA A 46 -16.04 5.31 7.87
CA ALA A 46 -14.79 5.92 7.42
C ALA A 46 -15.03 6.98 6.34
N VAL A 47 -14.39 8.14 6.50
CA VAL A 47 -14.30 9.19 5.50
C VAL A 47 -12.92 9.12 4.88
N TYR A 48 -12.87 9.10 3.56
CA TYR A 48 -11.62 9.08 2.80
C TYR A 48 -11.40 10.43 2.15
N GLY A 49 -10.15 10.90 2.19
CA GLY A 49 -9.77 12.18 1.64
C GLY A 49 -8.27 12.27 1.48
N VAL A 50 -7.85 12.88 0.38
CA VAL A 50 -6.43 13.13 0.09
C VAL A 50 -6.31 14.56 -0.41
N GLU A 51 -5.34 15.28 0.13
CA GLU A 51 -4.91 16.58 -0.38
C GLU A 51 -3.47 16.44 -0.90
N MET A 52 -3.19 17.06 -2.05
CA MET A 52 -1.86 17.08 -2.65
C MET A 52 -1.42 18.51 -2.87
N ILE A 53 -0.24 18.85 -2.37
CA ILE A 53 0.34 20.19 -2.46
C ILE A 53 1.69 20.05 -3.16
N CYS A 54 1.89 20.81 -4.23
CA CYS A 54 3.18 20.91 -4.89
C CYS A 54 3.78 22.30 -4.62
N SER A 55 5.03 22.34 -4.16
CA SER A 55 5.68 23.61 -3.81
C SER A 55 5.90 24.51 -5.03
N GLU A 56 6.15 23.91 -6.20
CA GLU A 56 6.36 24.60 -7.46
C GLU A 56 5.75 23.77 -8.59
N ASN A 57 4.78 24.34 -9.32
CA ASN A 57 4.08 23.63 -10.40
C ASN A 57 4.77 23.76 -11.77
N SER A 58 5.86 24.52 -11.84
CA SER A 58 6.66 24.72 -13.06
C SER A 58 8.12 24.97 -12.69
N LYS A 59 9.04 24.48 -13.53
CA LYS A 59 10.48 24.71 -13.40
C LYS A 59 11.06 24.89 -14.80
N THR A 60 12.10 25.69 -14.88
CA THR A 60 12.97 25.76 -16.07
C THR A 60 14.25 24.99 -15.73
N ALA A 61 14.70 24.15 -16.66
CA ALA A 61 15.96 23.42 -16.55
C ALA A 61 16.72 23.53 -17.87
N ALA A 62 18.05 23.55 -17.81
CA ALA A 62 18.86 23.48 -19.02
C ALA A 62 18.80 22.07 -19.60
N THR A 63 19.12 21.93 -20.90
CA THR A 63 19.20 20.62 -21.55
C THR A 63 20.22 19.74 -20.83
N GLY A 64 19.77 18.58 -20.34
CA GLY A 64 20.59 17.63 -19.59
C GLY A 64 20.44 17.72 -18.07
N ASP A 65 19.80 18.77 -17.54
CA ASP A 65 19.54 18.91 -16.10
C ASP A 65 18.26 18.19 -15.66
N ILE A 66 18.18 17.86 -14.37
CA ILE A 66 17.02 17.22 -13.75
C ILE A 66 16.19 18.25 -12.98
N ALA A 67 14.95 18.47 -13.43
CA ALA A 67 13.96 19.21 -12.66
C ALA A 67 13.32 18.31 -11.60
N THR A 68 13.65 18.54 -10.32
CA THR A 68 13.08 17.78 -9.20
C THR A 68 11.86 18.51 -8.63
N TYR A 69 10.75 17.79 -8.43
CA TYR A 69 9.52 18.32 -7.83
C TYR A 69 9.27 17.67 -6.47
N THR A 70 8.82 18.47 -5.51
CA THR A 70 8.38 17.98 -4.20
C THR A 70 6.87 18.07 -4.12
N ILE A 71 6.24 16.95 -3.81
CA ILE A 71 4.79 16.85 -3.62
C ILE A 71 4.56 16.36 -2.19
N THR A 72 3.80 17.12 -1.42
CA THR A 72 3.31 16.72 -0.11
C THR A 72 1.93 16.11 -0.28
N VAL A 73 1.74 14.92 0.27
CA VAL A 73 0.47 14.18 0.25
C VAL A 73 -0.06 14.15 1.67
N LYS A 74 -1.29 14.59 1.88
CA LYS A 74 -1.92 14.59 3.20
C LYS A 74 -3.17 13.71 3.20
N ASN A 75 -3.30 12.86 4.22
CA ASN A 75 -4.53 12.13 4.47
C ASN A 75 -5.53 13.06 5.20
N THR A 76 -6.58 13.50 4.49
CA THR A 76 -7.65 14.33 5.05
C THR A 76 -8.87 13.52 5.49
N GLY A 77 -8.79 12.19 5.39
CA GLY A 77 -9.79 11.26 5.88
C GLY A 77 -9.79 11.13 7.41
N SER A 78 -10.66 10.24 7.91
CA SER A 78 -10.85 9.99 9.34
C SER A 78 -10.15 8.72 9.84
N THR A 79 -9.44 8.01 8.96
CA THR A 79 -8.74 6.76 9.31
C THR A 79 -7.40 6.65 8.60
N LYS A 80 -6.55 5.75 9.09
CA LYS A 80 -5.27 5.42 8.46
C LYS A 80 -5.51 4.84 7.08
N ASP A 81 -4.76 5.31 6.09
CA ASP A 81 -4.93 4.91 4.71
C ASP A 81 -3.57 4.70 4.02
N THR A 82 -3.58 3.89 2.96
CA THR A 82 -2.45 3.71 2.06
C THR A 82 -2.69 4.52 0.80
N ILE A 83 -1.95 5.61 0.63
CA ILE A 83 -2.09 6.49 -0.51
C ILE A 83 -1.02 6.14 -1.53
N THR A 84 -1.47 5.74 -2.72
CA THR A 84 -0.60 5.45 -3.87
C THR A 84 -0.63 6.62 -4.84
N VAL A 85 0.56 7.11 -5.20
CA VAL A 85 0.76 8.16 -6.19
C VAL A 85 1.30 7.52 -7.46
N SER A 86 0.72 7.91 -8.60
CA SER A 86 1.20 7.50 -9.91
C SER A 86 1.51 8.75 -10.74
N LYS A 87 2.52 8.64 -11.58
CA LYS A 87 2.89 9.67 -12.54
C LYS A 87 2.30 9.33 -13.91
N SER A 88 1.86 10.35 -14.64
CA SER A 88 1.61 10.27 -16.07
C SER A 88 2.16 11.53 -16.71
N GLY A 89 2.66 11.42 -17.93
CA GLY A 89 3.26 12.53 -18.65
C GLY A 89 3.40 12.19 -20.13
N PRO A 90 3.59 13.20 -20.97
CA PRO A 90 3.79 12.98 -22.39
C PRO A 90 5.07 12.16 -22.59
N THR A 91 5.02 11.16 -23.46
CA THR A 91 6.22 10.48 -23.93
C THR A 91 6.80 11.32 -25.05
N VAL A 92 7.73 12.21 -24.70
CA VAL A 92 8.45 13.05 -25.67
C VAL A 92 9.93 12.71 -25.60
N SER A 93 10.61 12.78 -26.74
CA SER A 93 12.05 12.48 -26.83
C SER A 93 12.93 13.47 -26.08
N ASP A 94 12.42 14.69 -25.84
CA ASP A 94 13.19 15.78 -25.24
C ASP A 94 13.12 15.80 -23.71
N TRP A 95 12.10 15.16 -23.13
CA TRP A 95 11.88 15.09 -21.69
C TRP A 95 11.58 13.65 -21.26
N VAL A 96 12.50 13.08 -20.49
CA VAL A 96 12.30 11.80 -19.84
C VAL A 96 11.66 12.03 -18.48
N VAL A 97 10.51 11.40 -18.25
CA VAL A 97 9.81 11.48 -16.96
C VAL A 97 10.50 10.57 -15.94
N GLY A 98 11.18 11.16 -14.95
CA GLY A 98 11.87 10.45 -13.87
C GLY A 98 10.95 9.67 -12.93
N GLU A 99 11.51 8.78 -12.11
CA GLU A 99 10.76 7.93 -11.18
C GLU A 99 10.26 8.67 -9.93
N LEU A 100 9.17 8.17 -9.34
CA LEU A 100 8.72 8.59 -8.02
C LEU A 100 9.59 7.92 -6.96
N ASN A 101 10.12 8.71 -6.04
CA ASN A 101 10.90 8.21 -4.89
C ASN A 101 10.03 7.44 -3.89
N THR A 102 8.79 7.89 -3.66
CA THR A 102 7.84 7.28 -2.72
C THR A 102 6.46 7.14 -3.38
N PRO A 103 6.23 6.09 -4.20
CA PRO A 103 4.98 5.91 -4.92
C PRO A 103 3.82 5.44 -4.02
N SER A 104 4.10 5.00 -2.79
CA SER A 104 3.08 4.58 -1.82
C SER A 104 3.52 4.93 -0.42
N VAL A 105 2.60 5.49 0.38
CA VAL A 105 2.84 5.85 1.78
C VAL A 105 1.61 5.49 2.62
N VAL A 106 1.84 5.04 3.84
CA VAL A 106 0.77 4.81 4.84
C VAL A 106 0.74 6.01 5.76
N LEU A 107 -0.40 6.70 5.84
CA LEU A 107 -0.58 7.90 6.65
C LEU A 107 -1.79 7.73 7.58
N ASN A 108 -1.63 8.09 8.84
CA ASN A 108 -2.78 8.26 9.74
C ASN A 108 -3.61 9.48 9.33
N ALA A 109 -4.81 9.60 9.88
CA ALA A 109 -5.67 10.75 9.65
C ALA A 109 -4.96 12.05 10.06
N GLY A 110 -4.88 13.00 9.13
CA GLY A 110 -4.24 14.31 9.33
C GLY A 110 -2.74 14.36 9.06
N GLU A 111 -2.08 13.23 8.83
CA GLU A 111 -0.64 13.15 8.54
C GLU A 111 -0.30 13.49 7.08
N SER A 112 0.95 13.90 6.87
CA SER A 112 1.55 14.26 5.58
C SER A 112 3.04 13.93 5.52
#